data_AF-A0A348YMG4-F1
#
_entry.id   AF-A0A348YMG4-F1
#
_cell.length_a   1.000
_cell.length_b   1.000
_cell.length_c   1.000
_cell.angle_alpha   90.00
_cell.angle_beta   90.00
_cell.angle_gamma   90.00
#
_symmetry.space_group_name_H-M   'P 1'
#
loop_
_entity.id
_entity.type
_entity.pdbx_description
1 polymer ?
#
loop_
_entity_poly.entity_id
_entity_poly.type
_entity_poly.pdbx_seq_one_letter_code
_entity_poly.pdbx_strand_id
1 'polypeptide(L)' 'QETRHITMHNEQAVISPSWSIHSGCGTASYTFIWAMAGENKAFDDMDDIAIKDLR' A
#
# COMPACT_ATOMS: atom_id res chain seq x y z
N GLN A 1 -3.57 13.02 0.95
CA GLN A 1 -3.77 14.26 1.73
C GLN A 1 -3.05 14.17 3.08
N GLU A 2 -3.04 13.01 3.75
CA GLU A 2 -2.28 12.81 5.00
C GLU A 2 -1.45 11.52 4.99
N THR A 3 -0.58 11.34 3.99
CA THR A 3 0.27 10.14 3.96
C THR A 3 1.22 10.09 5.16
N ARG A 4 1.53 8.88 5.61
CA ARG A 4 2.57 8.57 6.61
C ARG A 4 3.39 7.39 6.09
N HIS A 5 4.62 7.26 6.58
CA HIS A 5 5.47 6.13 6.23
C HIS A 5 5.91 5.38 7.49
N ILE A 6 6.19 4.09 7.33
CA ILE A 6 6.78 3.22 8.34
C ILE A 6 8.08 2.69 7.75
N THR A 7 9.18 2.85 8.47
CA THR A 7 10.44 2.21 8.09
C THR A 7 10.35 0.72 8.43
N MET A 8 10.53 -0.12 7.43
CA MET A 8 10.46 -1.58 7.56
C MET A 8 11.79 -2.23 7.19
N HIS A 9 12.06 -3.37 7.80
CA HIS A 9 13.19 -4.25 7.54
C HIS A 9 12.72 -5.57 6.92
N ASN A 10 13.68 -6.44 6.60
CA ASN A 10 13.42 -7.75 6.02
C ASN A 10 12.36 -8.54 6.81
N GLU A 11 11.43 -9.18 6.09
CA GLU A 11 10.41 -10.10 6.62
C GLU A 11 9.41 -9.49 7.62
N GLN A 12 9.24 -8.16 7.63
CA GLN A 12 8.17 -7.51 8.38
C GLN A 12 6.88 -7.40 7.56
N ALA A 13 5.74 -7.39 8.25
CA ALA A 13 4.43 -7.16 7.66
C ALA A 13 3.79 -5.87 8.19
N VAL A 14 2.94 -5.25 7.38
CA VAL A 14 2.16 -4.06 7.74
C VAL A 14 0.71 -4.26 7.31
N ILE A 15 -0.22 -3.80 8.13
CA ILE A 15 -1.67 -3.86 7.84
C ILE A 15 -2.10 -2.53 7.22
N SER A 16 -2.79 -2.59 6.10
CA SER A 16 -3.42 -1.43 5.45
C SER A 16 -4.94 -1.46 5.67
N PRO A 17 -5.52 -0.52 6.44
CA PRO A 17 -6.97 -0.32 6.47
C PRO A 17 -7.51 0.09 5.10
N SER A 18 -8.81 -0.13 4.85
CA SER A 18 -9.46 0.17 3.55
C SER A 18 -9.37 1.62 3.11
N TRP A 19 -9.24 2.57 4.05
CA TRP A 19 -9.11 4.00 3.78
C TRP A 19 -7.66 4.46 3.55
N SER A 20 -6.69 3.55 3.65
CA SER A 20 -5.27 3.86 3.50
C SER A 20 -4.75 3.40 2.14
N ILE A 21 -3.90 4.22 1.55
CA ILE A 21 -3.03 3.76 0.46
C ILE A 21 -1.98 2.79 1.03
N HIS A 22 -1.52 1.84 0.21
CA HIS A 22 -0.36 1.00 0.51
C HIS A 22 0.64 1.06 -0.65
N SER A 23 1.68 1.87 -0.49
CA SER A 23 2.79 2.02 -1.45
C SER A 23 4.11 1.99 -0.70
N GLY A 24 5.18 1.52 -1.34
CA GLY A 24 6.49 1.34 -0.73
C GLY A 24 7.63 1.68 -1.68
N CYS A 25 8.74 2.19 -1.12
CA CYS A 25 9.97 2.48 -1.84
C CYS A 25 11.15 1.96 -1.03
N GLY A 26 11.94 1.05 -1.62
CA GLY A 26 13.10 0.44 -0.98
C GLY A 26 14.39 1.18 -1.30
N THR A 27 15.38 1.06 -0.41
CA THR A 27 16.75 1.56 -0.63
C THR A 27 17.59 0.63 -1.51
N ALA A 28 17.12 -0.58 -1.77
CA ALA A 28 17.68 -1.58 -2.67
C ALA A 28 16.55 -2.45 -3.25
N SER A 29 16.85 -3.40 -4.13
CA SER A 29 15.87 -4.38 -4.61
C SER A 29 15.28 -5.19 -3.44
N TYR A 30 13.97 -5.37 -3.45
CA TYR A 30 13.23 -6.16 -2.47
C TYR A 30 12.12 -6.96 -3.16
N THR A 31 11.53 -7.89 -2.44
CA THR A 31 10.35 -8.65 -2.85
C THR A 31 9.35 -8.62 -1.71
N PHE A 32 8.06 -8.61 -2.03
CA PHE A 32 7.00 -8.63 -1.03
C PHE A 32 5.85 -9.51 -1.49
N ILE A 33 5.04 -9.94 -0.52
CA ILE A 33 3.79 -10.67 -0.74
C ILE A 33 2.66 -9.77 -0.31
N TRP A 34 1.60 -9.69 -1.11
CA TRP A 34 0.37 -8.98 -0.77
C TRP A 34 -0.80 -9.97 -0.67
N ALA A 35 -1.72 -9.67 0.24
CA ALA A 35 -2.97 -10.41 0.40
C ALA A 35 -4.07 -9.40 0.74
N MET A 36 -5.26 -9.61 0.17
CA MET A 36 -6.43 -8.78 0.42
C MET A 36 -7.66 -9.64 0.71
N ALA A 37 -8.55 -9.10 1.52
CA ALA A 37 -9.83 -9.66 1.85
C ALA A 37 -10.86 -8.53 1.96
N GLY A 38 -12.12 -8.83 1.67
CA GLY A 38 -13.19 -7.84 1.63
C GLY A 38 -14.48 -8.45 1.10
N GLU A 39 -15.39 -7.58 0.68
CA GLU A 39 -16.72 -7.97 0.22
C GLU A 39 -16.74 -8.57 -1.19
N ASN A 40 -15.74 -8.25 -2.03
CA ASN A 40 -15.69 -8.69 -3.42
C ASN A 40 -14.25 -9.07 -3.84
N LYS A 41 -14.12 -9.56 -5.08
CA LYS A 41 -12.84 -9.86 -5.76
C LYS A 41 -12.67 -9.07 -7.06
N ALA A 42 -13.34 -7.93 -7.17
CA ALA A 42 -13.23 -7.01 -8.29
C ALA A 42 -11.99 -6.13 -8.05
N PHE A 43 -10.86 -6.53 -8.62
CA PHE A 43 -9.59 -5.86 -8.38
C PHE A 43 -9.48 -4.49 -9.05
N ASP A 44 -10.42 -4.11 -9.90
CA ASP A 44 -10.54 -2.80 -10.56
C ASP A 44 -11.49 -1.84 -9.83
N ASP A 45 -12.20 -2.32 -8.81
CA ASP A 45 -13.06 -1.52 -7.94
C ASP A 45 -12.20 -0.77 -6.91
N MET A 46 -11.58 0.33 -7.36
CA MET A 46 -10.68 1.14 -6.55
C MET A 46 -10.78 2.63 -6.88
N ASP A 47 -10.44 3.46 -5.90
CA ASP A 47 -10.25 4.90 -6.10
C ASP A 47 -8.80 5.20 -6.50
N ASP A 48 -8.58 5.50 -7.78
CA ASP A 48 -7.27 5.90 -8.28
C ASP A 48 -6.89 7.32 -7.82
N ILE A 49 -5.60 7.52 -7.53
CA ILE A 49 -5.02 8.83 -7.22
C ILE A 49 -3.73 9.05 -8.01
N ALA A 50 -3.62 10.20 -8.68
CA ALA A 50 -2.39 10.55 -9.38
C ALA A 50 -1.31 10.95 -8.36
N ILE A 51 -0.07 10.58 -8.62
CA ILE A 51 1.08 10.86 -7.73
C ILE A 51 1.19 12.37 -7.42
N LYS A 52 0.93 13.22 -8.41
CA LYS A 52 0.96 14.69 -8.27
C LYS A 52 -0.04 15.24 -7.24
N ASP A 53 -1.08 14.46 -6.91
CA ASP A 53 -2.14 14.84 -5.99
C ASP A 53 -1.91 14.25 -4.58
N LEU A 54 -0.86 13.44 -4.39
CA LEU A 54 -0.45 12.93 -3.08
C LEU A 54 0.14 14.06 -2.22
N ARG A 55 -0.08 13.96 -0.90
CA ARG A 55 0.45 14.85 0.14
C ARG A 55 0.74 14.07 1.40
#